data_AF-A0AAN5BWV6-F1
#
_entry.id   AF-A0AAN5BWV6-F1
#
_cell.length_a   1.000
_cell.length_b   1.000
_cell.length_c   1.000
_cell.angle_alpha   90.00
_cell.angle_beta   90.00
_cell.angle_gamma   90.00
#
_symmetry.space_group_name_H-M   'P 1'
#
loop_
_entity.id
_entity.type
_entity.pdbx_description
1 polymer ?
#
loop_
_entity_poly.entity_id
_entity_poly.type
_entity_poly.pdbx_seq_one_letter_code
_entity_poly.pdbx_strand_id
1 'polypeptide(L)'
;MRFKLWSFVLFATYALADECRFDNRFTKCYWEGNGPWCGAKIQLEAKGKPGYTFMITTQNEDLEDIKGIVSKDCYKTYGTKCWLGGHKNLWCLPMV
;
A
#
# COMPACT_ATOMS: atom_id res chain seq x y z
N MET A 1 35.76 -29.68 3.88
CA MET A 1 34.86 -29.07 4.89
C MET A 1 33.72 -28.37 4.14
N ARG A 2 32.48 -28.63 4.57
CA ARG A 2 31.23 -28.20 3.90
C ARG A 2 30.67 -26.97 4.62
N PHE A 3 30.50 -25.85 3.92
CA PHE A 3 29.61 -24.77 4.38
C PHE A 3 28.54 -24.55 3.32
N LYS A 4 27.38 -25.17 3.55
CA LYS A 4 26.15 -24.93 2.79
C LYS A 4 25.64 -23.54 3.18
N LEU A 5 25.76 -22.56 2.29
CA LEU A 5 25.03 -21.30 2.41
C LEU A 5 23.54 -21.60 2.27
N TRP A 6 22.80 -21.38 3.34
CA TRP A 6 21.34 -21.39 3.31
C TRP A 6 20.88 -20.07 2.68
N SER A 7 20.51 -20.12 1.40
CA SER A 7 19.77 -19.04 0.76
C SER A 7 18.40 -18.90 1.42
N PHE A 8 18.26 -17.87 2.27
CA PHE A 8 16.94 -17.37 2.66
C PHE A 8 16.29 -16.73 1.43
N VAL A 9 15.55 -17.54 0.66
CA VAL A 9 14.66 -17.04 -0.36
C VAL A 9 13.49 -16.36 0.36
N LEU A 10 13.56 -15.03 0.49
CA LEU A 10 12.41 -14.19 0.81
C LEU A 10 11.41 -14.35 -0.33
N PHE A 11 10.50 -15.31 -0.20
CA PHE A 11 9.30 -15.36 -1.01
C PHE A 11 8.47 -14.13 -0.66
N ALA A 12 8.63 -13.06 -1.44
CA ALA A 12 7.59 -12.06 -1.56
C ALA A 12 6.38 -12.78 -2.15
N THR A 13 5.46 -13.21 -1.30
CA THR A 13 4.14 -13.67 -1.70
C THR A 13 3.46 -12.49 -2.39
N TYR A 14 3.54 -12.44 -3.71
CA TYR A 14 2.65 -11.63 -4.52
C TYR A 14 1.28 -12.27 -4.33
N ALA A 15 0.53 -11.81 -3.32
CA ALA A 15 -0.89 -12.10 -3.26
C ALA A 15 -1.45 -11.68 -4.61
N LEU A 16 -2.07 -12.63 -5.32
CA LEU A 16 -2.97 -12.34 -6.42
C LEU A 16 -4.11 -11.53 -5.80
N ALA A 17 -3.89 -10.23 -5.65
CA ALA A 17 -4.83 -9.35 -5.01
C ALA A 17 -5.99 -9.18 -5.99
N ASP A 18 -7.18 -9.59 -5.57
CA ASP A 18 -8.42 -8.92 -5.99
C ASP A 18 -8.10 -7.43 -6.14
N GLU A 19 -8.36 -6.89 -7.34
CA GLU A 19 -7.92 -5.53 -7.68
C GLU A 19 -8.46 -4.57 -6.62
N CYS A 20 -7.56 -4.08 -5.77
CA CYS A 20 -7.85 -3.09 -4.73
C CYS A 20 -8.48 -1.87 -5.43
N ARG A 21 -9.75 -1.58 -5.15
CA ARG A 21 -10.49 -0.44 -5.70
C ARG A 21 -10.76 0.59 -4.62
N PHE A 22 -10.55 1.86 -4.95
CA PHE A 22 -10.89 2.97 -4.06
C PHE A 22 -12.36 3.37 -4.24
N ASP A 23 -12.82 3.47 -5.49
CA ASP A 23 -14.19 3.82 -5.87
C ASP A 23 -14.48 3.29 -7.30
N ASN A 24 -15.69 3.47 -7.80
CA ASN A 24 -16.10 3.18 -9.18
C ASN A 24 -15.35 3.98 -10.25
N ARG A 25 -14.52 4.96 -9.85
CA ARG A 25 -13.68 5.78 -10.74
C ARG A 25 -12.20 5.40 -10.72
N PHE A 26 -11.76 4.59 -9.75
CA PHE A 26 -10.36 4.25 -9.56
C PHE A 26 -10.17 2.74 -9.38
N THR A 27 -9.36 2.14 -10.24
CA THR A 27 -9.03 0.72 -10.21
C THR A 27 -7.55 0.51 -9.89
N LYS A 28 -7.17 -0.73 -9.57
CA LYS A 28 -5.78 -1.18 -9.37
C LYS A 28 -5.01 -0.24 -8.43
N CYS A 29 -5.39 -0.20 -7.17
CA CYS A 29 -4.75 0.62 -6.17
C CYS A 29 -3.61 -0.13 -5.44
N TYR A 30 -2.62 0.62 -4.95
CA TYR A 30 -1.57 0.08 -4.07
C TYR A 30 -1.26 1.04 -2.92
N TRP A 31 -0.87 0.47 -1.79
CA TRP A 31 -0.32 1.20 -0.65
C TRP A 31 1.18 1.37 -0.81
N GLU A 32 1.64 2.61 -0.78
CA GLU A 32 3.04 2.98 -0.69
C GLU A 32 3.44 3.15 0.78
N GLY A 33 4.57 2.56 1.16
CA GLY A 33 5.05 2.50 2.54
C GLY A 33 4.84 1.11 3.14
N ASN A 34 5.88 0.56 3.76
CA ASN A 34 5.81 -0.75 4.41
C ASN A 34 5.95 -0.60 5.93
N GLY A 35 5.07 -1.25 6.68
CA GLY A 35 5.21 -1.26 8.14
C GLY A 35 6.46 -2.06 8.55
N PRO A 36 7.05 -1.79 9.73
CA PRO A 36 6.57 -0.88 10.76
C PRO A 36 7.04 0.58 10.59
N TRP A 37 8.05 0.84 9.76
CA TRP A 37 8.57 2.16 9.40
C TRP A 37 8.06 2.56 8.02
N CYS A 38 6.92 3.26 7.95
CA CYS A 38 6.25 3.45 6.67
C CYS A 38 6.86 4.54 5.80
N GLY A 39 7.61 5.49 6.38
CA GLY A 39 8.53 6.40 5.67
C GLY A 39 7.96 7.24 4.52
N ALA A 40 6.67 7.11 4.20
CA ALA A 40 6.07 7.82 3.09
C ALA A 40 6.03 9.30 3.45
N LYS A 41 6.44 10.14 2.50
CA LYS A 41 6.12 11.56 2.50
C LYS A 41 4.86 11.72 1.67
N ILE A 42 3.92 12.57 2.10
CA ILE A 42 2.85 13.01 1.20
C ILE A 42 3.53 13.75 0.05
N GLN A 43 3.54 13.16 -1.14
CA GLN A 43 4.05 13.80 -2.34
C GLN A 43 2.88 14.14 -3.24
N LEU A 44 2.20 15.26 -2.98
CA LEU A 44 1.07 15.71 -3.80
C LEU A 44 1.47 15.93 -5.28
N GLU A 45 2.75 16.20 -5.54
CA GLU A 45 3.29 16.45 -6.89
C GLU A 45 3.98 15.23 -7.52
N ALA A 46 4.36 14.20 -6.73
CA ALA A 46 4.90 12.98 -7.28
C ALA A 46 3.76 11.99 -7.55
N LYS A 47 3.44 11.76 -8.82
CA LYS A 47 2.51 10.71 -9.23
C LYS A 47 3.14 9.36 -8.91
N GLY A 48 2.90 8.81 -7.71
CA GLY A 48 3.44 7.54 -7.19
C GLY A 48 4.18 6.70 -8.24
N LYS A 49 3.53 5.67 -8.79
CA LYS A 49 3.95 5.04 -10.05
C LYS A 49 3.37 5.83 -11.23
N PRO A 50 4.02 5.83 -12.41
CA PRO A 50 3.48 6.49 -13.60
C PRO A 50 2.02 6.10 -13.87
N GLY A 51 1.16 7.12 -14.03
CA GLY A 51 -0.28 6.95 -14.29
C GLY A 51 -1.16 6.86 -13.03
N TYR A 52 -0.59 6.69 -11.84
CA TYR A 52 -1.35 6.62 -10.60
C TYR A 52 -1.58 8.01 -10.00
N THR A 53 -2.73 8.17 -9.36
CA THR A 53 -3.15 9.39 -8.68
C THR A 53 -3.22 9.14 -7.17
N PHE A 54 -2.83 10.14 -6.39
CA PHE A 54 -2.92 10.12 -4.93
C PHE A 54 -4.38 10.11 -4.50
N MET A 55 -4.78 9.18 -3.63
CA MET A 55 -6.16 9.10 -3.13
C MET A 55 -6.25 9.50 -1.66
N ILE A 56 -5.49 8.82 -0.80
CA ILE A 56 -5.56 8.99 0.64
C ILE A 56 -4.19 8.74 1.27
N THR A 57 -3.96 9.39 2.41
CA THR A 57 -2.81 9.15 3.27
C THR A 57 -3.29 8.72 4.64
N THR A 58 -2.58 7.80 5.29
CA THR A 58 -2.88 7.40 6.67
C THR A 58 -2.22 8.32 7.69
N GLN A 59 -1.70 9.48 7.28
CA GLN A 59 -0.99 10.40 8.18
C GLN A 59 -1.94 11.03 9.21
N ASN A 60 -3.14 11.38 8.76
CA ASN A 60 -4.15 12.08 9.57
C ASN A 60 -5.44 11.27 9.71
N GLU A 61 -5.42 10.01 9.30
CA GLU A 61 -6.60 9.15 9.23
C GLU A 61 -6.41 7.96 10.17
N ASP A 62 -7.41 7.68 11.00
CA ASP A 62 -7.41 6.45 11.78
C ASP A 62 -7.66 5.26 10.86
N LEU A 63 -7.04 4.12 11.17
CA LEU A 63 -7.17 2.94 10.32
C LEU A 63 -8.59 2.38 10.27
N GLU A 64 -9.41 2.65 11.28
CA GLU A 64 -10.83 2.31 11.24
C GLU A 64 -11.59 3.19 10.23
N ASP A 65 -11.21 4.47 10.08
CA ASP A 65 -11.84 5.37 9.11
C ASP A 65 -11.53 4.93 7.68
N ILE A 66 -10.29 4.50 7.43
CA ILE A 66 -9.86 3.99 6.12
C ILE A 66 -10.71 2.80 5.68
N LYS A 67 -11.11 1.93 6.61
CA LYS A 67 -11.95 0.75 6.32
C LYS A 67 -13.33 1.13 5.76
N GLY A 68 -13.84 2.32 6.09
CA GLY A 68 -15.08 2.87 5.53
C GLY A 68 -14.90 3.62 4.20
N ILE A 69 -13.66 4.03 3.89
CA ILE A 69 -13.33 4.81 2.70
C ILE A 69 -12.94 3.93 1.53
N VAL A 70 -12.15 2.88 1.76
CA VAL A 70 -11.64 1.99 0.70
C VAL A 70 -12.42 0.67 0.64
N SER A 71 -12.40 -0.02 -0.50
CA SER A 71 -12.97 -1.36 -0.59
C SER A 71 -12.37 -2.31 0.45
N LYS A 72 -13.17 -3.30 0.90
CA LYS A 72 -12.71 -4.30 1.87
C LYS A 72 -11.42 -5.00 1.45
N ASP A 73 -11.24 -5.24 0.15
CA ASP A 73 -10.03 -5.87 -0.37
C ASP A 73 -8.84 -4.90 -0.39
N CYS A 74 -9.05 -3.61 -0.68
CA CYS A 74 -8.02 -2.59 -0.46
C CYS A 74 -7.59 -2.46 1.00
N TYR A 75 -8.54 -2.61 1.93
CA TYR A 75 -8.21 -2.57 3.34
C TYR A 75 -7.34 -3.77 3.75
N LYS A 76 -7.62 -4.96 3.21
CA LYS A 76 -6.77 -6.15 3.45
C LYS A 76 -5.35 -5.97 2.91
N THR A 77 -5.19 -5.30 1.76
CA THR A 77 -3.86 -5.08 1.17
C THR A 77 -3.03 -4.02 1.90
N TYR A 78 -3.63 -3.26 2.83
CA TYR A 78 -2.90 -2.31 3.68
C TYR A 78 -1.76 -2.97 4.45
N GLY A 79 -1.97 -4.20 4.93
CA GLY A 79 -0.96 -4.99 5.64
C GLY A 79 -0.59 -4.39 7.01
N THR A 80 0.70 -4.44 7.35
CA THR A 80 1.19 -4.02 8.68
C THR A 80 1.09 -2.51 8.89
N LYS A 81 0.57 -2.11 10.07
CA LYS A 81 0.46 -0.72 10.54
C LYS A 81 1.82 -0.05 10.73
N CYS A 82 1.84 1.28 10.65
CA CYS A 82 3.02 2.14 10.80
C CYS A 82 3.27 2.55 12.26
N TRP A 83 3.40 1.59 13.18
CA TRP A 83 3.45 1.88 14.61
C TRP A 83 4.78 2.47 15.11
N LEU A 84 5.85 2.35 14.32
CA LEU A 84 7.17 2.94 14.64
C LEU A 84 7.40 4.29 13.96
N GLY A 85 6.41 4.81 13.22
CA GLY A 85 6.44 6.13 12.61
C GLY A 85 6.19 6.14 11.10
N GLY A 86 5.71 7.30 10.62
CA GLY A 86 5.32 7.53 9.23
C GLY A 86 3.87 7.12 8.95
N HIS A 87 3.52 7.10 7.67
CA HIS A 87 2.19 6.78 7.17
C HIS A 87 2.29 6.03 5.84
N LYS A 88 1.17 5.50 5.34
CA LYS A 88 1.08 4.98 3.98
C LYS A 88 0.25 5.89 3.10
N ASN A 89 0.59 5.93 1.82
CA ASN A 89 -0.21 6.62 0.82
C ASN A 89 -0.87 5.59 -0.09
N LEU A 90 -2.15 5.75 -0.36
CA LEU A 90 -2.84 4.96 -1.37
C LEU A 90 -2.78 5.69 -2.71
N TRP A 91 -2.36 4.94 -3.72
CA TRP A 91 -2.27 5.38 -5.10
C TRP A 91 -3.15 4.50 -5.96
N CYS A 92 -3.93 5.09 -6.88
CA CYS A 92 -4.81 4.33 -7.76
C CYS A 92 -4.71 4.78 -9.22
N LEU A 93 -4.99 3.88 -10.15
CA LEU A 93 -5.17 4.23 -11.55
C LEU A 93 -6.60 4.77 -11.77
N PRO A 94 -6.77 5.90 -12.46
CA PRO A 94 -8.09 6.29 -12.94
C PRO A 94 -8.61 5.21 -13.90
N MET A 95 -9.89 4.86 -13.78
CA MET A 95 -10.58 4.12 -14.84
C MET A 95 -10.77 5.08 -16.02
N VAL A 96 -10.19 4.73 -17.15
CA VAL A 96 -10.33 5.46 -18.42
C VAL A 96 -11.56 4.98 -19.15
#